data_AF-A0A7X9BHC3-F1
#
_entry.id   AF-A0A7X9BHC3-F1
#
_cell.length_a   1.000
_cell.length_b   1.000
_cell.length_c   1.000
_cell.angle_alpha   90.00
_cell.angle_beta   90.00
_cell.angle_gamma   90.00
#
_symmetry.space_group_name_H-M   'P 1'
#
loop_
_entity.id
_entity.type
_entity.pdbx_description
1 polymer ?
#
loop_
_entity_poly.entity_id
_entity_poly.type
_entity_poly.pdbx_seq_one_letter_code
_entity_poly.pdbx_strand_id
1 'polypeptide(L)'
;MPNMHSTRRFHAKGAFRRLRRYFETRSLRYCAGLFAVLLGLVALAAPSPYCIETPGPTQDVLGELSGRSSGEVIAVEGADTYTDEGELLLTTVNASGVPGYPVSNIVALIGWFDPDTVVMPNEAVVPIGQTAEEYAGESQQEMDQSQHEAVDAALAFLQDRGVDVSGVDVDMHVEGIGGPSAGMMYALGLIDKLTPESETGGQTIAGTGTIDAEGNVGAIGGVRLKMLGAKR
;
A
#
# COMPACT_ATOMS: atom_id res chain seq x y z
N MET A 1 -10.00 -68.34 7.01
CA MET A 1 -9.51 -68.03 5.63
C MET A 1 -10.56 -68.53 4.65
N PRO A 2 -10.92 -67.83 3.53
CA PRO A 2 -10.29 -66.66 2.90
C PRO A 2 -11.22 -65.42 2.71
N ASN A 3 -10.56 -64.32 2.34
CA ASN A 3 -11.04 -62.95 2.05
C ASN A 3 -12.04 -62.84 0.88
N MET A 4 -12.80 -61.74 0.84
CA MET A 4 -12.81 -60.88 -0.36
C MET A 4 -13.30 -59.45 -0.08
N HIS A 5 -12.43 -58.50 -0.45
CA HIS A 5 -12.58 -57.06 -0.34
C HIS A 5 -13.78 -56.51 -1.13
N SER A 6 -14.62 -55.72 -0.46
CA SER A 6 -15.53 -54.77 -1.11
C SER A 6 -14.73 -53.57 -1.59
N THR A 7 -14.37 -53.56 -2.88
CA THR A 7 -13.82 -52.37 -3.55
C THR A 7 -14.98 -51.53 -4.07
N ARG A 8 -15.26 -50.40 -3.40
CA ARG A 8 -16.14 -49.34 -3.91
C ARG A 8 -15.53 -48.75 -5.20
N ARG A 9 -15.90 -49.31 -6.36
CA ARG A 9 -15.64 -48.70 -7.67
C ARG A 9 -16.48 -47.43 -7.79
N PHE A 10 -15.83 -46.28 -7.60
CA PHE A 10 -16.40 -44.97 -7.87
C PHE A 10 -16.95 -44.88 -9.30
N HIS A 11 -18.21 -44.48 -9.40
CA HIS A 11 -19.05 -44.46 -10.60
C HIS A 11 -18.73 -43.29 -11.56
N ALA A 12 -17.48 -43.16 -12.02
CA ALA A 12 -17.12 -42.11 -12.99
C ALA A 12 -17.90 -42.22 -14.32
N LYS A 13 -18.19 -43.45 -14.77
CA LYS A 13 -18.93 -43.72 -16.02
C LYS A 13 -20.40 -43.29 -15.97
N GLY A 14 -21.00 -43.24 -14.77
CA GLY A 14 -22.40 -42.86 -14.57
C GLY A 14 -22.62 -41.34 -14.65
N ALA A 15 -21.67 -40.56 -14.12
CA ALA A 15 -21.70 -39.10 -14.19
C ALA A 15 -21.54 -38.61 -15.64
N PHE A 16 -20.61 -39.22 -16.39
CA PHE A 16 -20.33 -38.85 -17.78
C PHE A 16 -21.53 -39.09 -18.73
N ARG A 17 -22.25 -40.21 -18.56
CA ARG A 17 -23.48 -40.49 -19.33
C ARG A 17 -24.64 -39.53 -19.00
N ARG A 18 -24.74 -39.07 -17.75
CA ARG A 18 -25.75 -38.08 -17.34
C ARG A 18 -25.44 -36.70 -17.90
N LEU A 19 -24.17 -36.29 -17.88
CA LEU A 19 -23.71 -35.04 -18.48
C LEU A 19 -24.00 -35.00 -19.98
N ARG A 20 -23.66 -36.08 -20.70
CA ARG A 20 -23.88 -36.18 -22.14
C ARG A 20 -25.37 -36.04 -22.51
N ARG A 21 -26.26 -36.73 -21.80
CA ARG A 21 -27.72 -36.65 -22.03
C ARG A 21 -28.31 -35.27 -21.66
N TYR A 22 -27.69 -34.57 -20.70
CA TYR A 22 -28.07 -33.22 -20.31
C TYR A 22 -27.74 -32.19 -21.41
N PHE A 23 -26.60 -32.35 -22.10
CA PHE A 23 -26.23 -31.49 -23.23
C PHE A 23 -26.93 -31.88 -24.54
N GLU A 24 -27.23 -33.17 -24.77
CA GLU A 24 -27.97 -33.65 -25.96
C GLU A 24 -29.44 -33.18 -25.98
N THR A 25 -30.04 -32.78 -24.84
CA THR A 25 -31.45 -32.34 -24.74
C THR A 25 -31.64 -30.82 -24.74
N ARG A 26 -30.57 -30.01 -24.71
CA ARG A 26 -30.66 -28.54 -24.74
C ARG A 26 -30.32 -27.99 -26.12
N SER A 27 -31.00 -26.92 -26.52
CA SER A 27 -30.75 -26.27 -27.81
C SER A 27 -29.34 -25.66 -27.87
N LEU A 28 -28.76 -25.56 -29.07
CA LEU A 28 -27.44 -24.97 -29.31
C LEU A 28 -27.28 -23.58 -28.66
N ARG A 29 -28.39 -22.82 -28.54
CA ARG A 29 -28.46 -21.50 -27.91
C ARG A 29 -28.13 -21.53 -26.41
N TYR A 30 -28.52 -22.60 -25.71
CA TYR A 30 -28.18 -22.77 -24.29
C TYR A 30 -26.69 -23.05 -24.10
N CYS A 31 -26.09 -23.88 -24.96
CA CYS A 31 -24.66 -24.14 -24.94
C CYS A 31 -23.86 -22.87 -25.27
N ALA A 32 -24.31 -22.09 -26.26
CA ALA A 32 -23.72 -20.80 -26.61
C ALA A 32 -23.85 -19.77 -25.46
N GLY A 33 -25.01 -19.70 -24.80
CA GLY A 33 -25.20 -18.83 -23.64
C GLY A 33 -24.33 -19.21 -22.45
N LEU A 34 -24.24 -20.51 -22.13
CA LEU A 34 -23.34 -21.00 -21.08
C LEU A 34 -21.88 -20.66 -21.40
N PHE A 35 -21.46 -20.87 -22.65
CA PHE A 35 -20.12 -20.51 -23.09
C PHE A 35 -19.85 -19.00 -22.95
N ALA A 36 -20.79 -18.14 -23.37
CA ALA A 36 -20.66 -16.69 -23.21
C ALA A 36 -20.57 -16.26 -21.74
N VAL A 37 -21.37 -16.86 -20.86
CA VAL A 37 -21.29 -16.60 -19.40
C VAL A 37 -19.94 -17.02 -18.84
N LEU A 38 -19.45 -18.22 -19.21
CA LEU A 38 -18.13 -18.68 -18.77
C LEU A 38 -17.02 -17.76 -19.26
N LEU A 39 -17.08 -17.31 -20.52
CA LEU A 39 -16.12 -16.35 -21.07
C LEU A 39 -16.18 -15.00 -20.36
N GLY A 40 -17.37 -14.51 -20.02
CA GLY A 40 -17.56 -13.30 -19.22
C GLY A 40 -16.99 -13.43 -17.81
N LEU A 41 -17.18 -14.57 -17.14
CA LEU A 41 -16.61 -14.83 -15.82
C LEU A 41 -15.08 -14.86 -15.86
N VAL A 42 -14.49 -15.47 -16.90
CA VAL A 42 -13.04 -15.46 -17.11
C VAL A 42 -12.53 -14.04 -17.35
N ALA A 43 -13.23 -13.25 -18.18
CA ALA A 43 -12.86 -11.85 -18.42
C ALA A 43 -12.92 -11.01 -17.14
N LEU A 44 -13.95 -11.21 -16.30
CA LEU A 44 -14.09 -10.54 -15.00
C LEU A 44 -13.00 -10.93 -13.98
N ALA A 45 -12.53 -12.18 -14.02
CA ALA A 45 -11.47 -12.68 -13.15
C ALA A 45 -10.05 -12.37 -13.66
N ALA A 46 -9.89 -12.02 -14.93
CA ALA A 46 -8.60 -11.66 -15.51
C ALA A 46 -8.04 -10.36 -14.89
N PRO A 47 -6.70 -10.19 -14.88
CA PRO A 47 -6.07 -8.95 -14.46
C PRO A 47 -6.62 -7.74 -15.22
N SER A 48 -6.81 -6.65 -14.49
CA SER A 48 -7.37 -5.41 -15.01
C SER A 48 -6.27 -4.50 -15.55
N PRO A 49 -6.54 -3.74 -16.64
CA PRO A 49 -5.70 -2.62 -17.07
C PRO A 49 -5.97 -1.34 -16.25
N TYR A 50 -6.62 -1.46 -15.10
CA TYR A 50 -6.92 -0.35 -14.20
C TYR A 50 -6.28 -0.56 -12.83
N CYS A 51 -5.72 0.52 -12.29
CA CYS A 51 -5.31 0.65 -10.92
C CYS A 51 -6.49 1.16 -10.09
N ILE A 52 -6.57 0.68 -8.86
CA ILE A 52 -7.47 1.21 -7.85
C ILE A 52 -6.66 1.75 -6.69
N GLU A 53 -7.10 2.88 -6.17
CA GLU A 53 -6.58 3.50 -4.96
C GLU A 53 -7.69 3.67 -3.94
N THR A 54 -7.40 3.33 -2.68
CA THR A 54 -8.33 3.46 -1.55
C THR A 54 -7.62 4.09 -0.35
N PRO A 55 -8.33 4.64 0.65
CA PRO A 55 -7.68 5.23 1.82
C PRO A 55 -6.89 4.15 2.56
N GLY A 56 -5.62 4.42 2.79
CA GLY A 56 -4.74 3.55 3.56
C GLY A 56 -4.85 3.79 5.06
N PRO A 57 -4.20 2.95 5.88
CA PRO A 57 -4.07 3.20 7.31
C PRO A 57 -3.22 4.45 7.57
N THR A 58 -3.34 5.02 8.76
CA THR A 58 -2.37 5.98 9.29
C THR A 58 -1.29 5.26 10.06
N GLN A 59 -0.06 5.77 10.00
CA GLN A 59 1.07 5.27 10.80
C GLN A 59 1.62 6.42 11.64
N ASP A 60 1.76 6.22 12.95
CA ASP A 60 2.44 7.20 13.80
C ASP A 60 3.95 7.13 13.56
N VAL A 61 4.58 8.27 13.25
CA VAL A 61 6.03 8.36 13.01
C VAL A 61 6.84 8.54 14.29
N LEU A 62 6.21 8.94 15.39
CA LEU A 62 6.86 9.03 16.70
C LEU A 62 6.89 7.68 17.43
N GLY A 63 6.00 6.77 17.04
CA GLY A 63 5.80 5.47 17.66
C GLY A 63 6.70 4.33 17.14
N GLU A 64 6.30 3.12 17.53
CA GLU A 64 6.98 1.88 17.14
C GLU A 64 6.54 1.38 15.75
N LEU A 65 7.43 0.66 15.09
CA LEU A 65 7.14 -0.08 13.87
C LEU A 65 5.97 -1.04 14.11
N SER A 66 4.93 -0.90 13.29
CA SER A 66 3.79 -1.82 13.30
C SER A 66 4.06 -3.00 12.35
N GLY A 67 3.73 -4.23 12.76
CA GLY A 67 3.79 -5.41 11.88
C GLY A 67 4.83 -6.47 12.25
N ARG A 68 5.72 -6.83 11.30
CA ARG A 68 6.69 -7.93 11.47
C ARG A 68 8.08 -7.46 11.91
N SER A 69 8.36 -6.17 11.80
CA SER A 69 9.58 -5.55 12.32
C SER A 69 9.38 -5.02 13.73
N SER A 70 10.49 -4.94 14.47
CA SER A 70 10.54 -4.41 15.83
C SER A 70 11.52 -3.24 15.87
N GLY A 71 11.12 -2.12 16.46
CA GLY A 71 11.93 -0.90 16.55
C GLY A 71 11.06 0.35 16.53
N GLU A 72 11.70 1.50 16.53
CA GLU A 72 11.04 2.80 16.34
C GLU A 72 10.95 3.13 14.85
N VAL A 73 9.94 3.92 14.46
CA VAL A 73 9.84 4.41 13.06
C VAL A 73 10.99 5.37 12.74
N ILE A 74 11.40 6.18 13.72
CA ILE A 74 12.56 7.07 13.65
C ILE A 74 13.48 6.70 14.82
N ALA A 75 14.58 6.02 14.51
CA ALA A 75 15.63 5.71 15.47
C ALA A 75 16.74 6.76 15.37
N VAL A 76 17.16 7.29 16.51
CA VAL A 76 18.18 8.35 16.59
C VAL A 76 19.30 7.90 17.51
N GLU A 77 20.53 7.98 17.04
CA GLU A 77 21.74 7.77 17.82
C GLU A 77 22.59 9.05 17.88
N GLY A 78 23.40 9.20 18.93
CA GLY A 78 24.35 10.32 19.04
C GLY A 78 23.78 11.63 19.60
N ALA A 79 22.49 11.69 19.93
CA ALA A 79 21.86 12.81 20.64
C ALA A 79 20.84 12.33 21.69
N ASP A 80 20.50 13.22 22.62
CA ASP A 80 19.37 13.02 23.54
C ASP A 80 18.06 13.09 22.76
N THR A 81 17.17 12.11 22.97
CA THR A 81 15.83 12.10 22.38
C THR A 81 14.76 12.40 23.42
N TYR A 82 13.69 13.03 22.96
CA TYR A 82 12.55 13.41 23.77
C TYR A 82 11.30 12.64 23.35
N THR A 83 10.31 12.60 24.24
CA THR A 83 9.03 11.93 24.01
C THR A 83 7.92 12.95 24.05
N ASP A 84 7.04 12.92 23.05
CA ASP A 84 5.81 13.70 23.01
C ASP A 84 4.60 12.82 23.43
N GLU A 85 3.60 13.43 24.09
CA GLU A 85 2.33 12.79 24.43
C GLU A 85 1.33 12.79 23.26
N GLY A 86 1.56 13.62 22.22
CA GLY A 86 0.79 13.64 20.99
C GLY A 86 1.25 12.60 19.96
N GLU A 87 0.67 12.68 18.75
CA GLU A 87 0.90 11.70 17.68
C GLU A 87 1.11 12.42 16.35
N LEU A 88 2.04 11.94 15.53
CA LEU A 88 2.25 12.42 14.16
C LEU A 88 1.87 11.32 13.17
N LEU A 89 0.61 11.35 12.73
CA LEU A 89 0.02 10.33 11.88
C LEU A 89 0.32 10.58 10.39
N LEU A 90 1.20 9.78 9.81
CA LEU A 90 1.40 9.69 8.38
C LEU A 90 0.19 9.05 7.70
N THR A 91 -0.42 9.77 6.76
CA THR A 91 -1.55 9.29 5.96
C THR A 91 -1.11 8.59 4.68
N THR A 92 -1.70 7.44 4.38
CA THR A 92 -1.30 6.59 3.25
C THR A 92 -2.46 6.31 2.28
N VAL A 93 -2.11 5.73 1.13
CA VAL A 93 -3.06 5.25 0.12
C VAL A 93 -2.70 3.82 -0.21
N ASN A 94 -3.70 2.94 -0.27
CA ASN A 94 -3.51 1.59 -0.77
C ASN A 94 -3.71 1.58 -2.28
N ALA A 95 -2.65 1.26 -3.02
CA ALA A 95 -2.70 1.09 -4.47
C ALA A 95 -2.73 -0.40 -4.86
N SER A 96 -3.54 -0.76 -5.84
CA SER A 96 -3.59 -2.10 -6.45
C SER A 96 -3.82 -1.96 -7.96
N GLY A 97 -3.42 -2.96 -8.73
CA GLY A 97 -3.33 -2.89 -10.21
C GLY A 97 -1.95 -2.46 -10.72
N VAL A 98 -0.99 -2.21 -9.83
CA VAL A 98 0.42 -1.93 -10.15
C VAL A 98 1.23 -3.24 -10.30
N PRO A 99 2.43 -3.22 -10.93
CA PRO A 99 3.27 -4.40 -11.07
C PRO A 99 3.52 -5.09 -9.71
N GLY A 100 3.27 -6.40 -9.64
CA GLY A 100 3.38 -7.19 -8.40
C GLY A 100 2.09 -7.28 -7.58
N TYR A 101 1.13 -6.37 -7.77
CA TYR A 101 -0.13 -6.30 -7.00
C TYR A 101 -1.34 -6.25 -7.94
N PRO A 102 -1.66 -7.32 -8.69
CA PRO A 102 -2.73 -7.29 -9.69
C PRO A 102 -4.11 -7.13 -9.06
N VAL A 103 -4.97 -6.38 -9.75
CA VAL A 103 -6.40 -6.30 -9.46
C VAL A 103 -7.20 -6.94 -10.59
N SER A 104 -8.36 -7.54 -10.29
CA SER A 104 -9.22 -8.15 -11.31
C SER A 104 -10.24 -7.17 -11.88
N ASN A 105 -10.71 -7.42 -13.11
CA ASN A 105 -11.69 -6.56 -13.77
C ASN A 105 -12.99 -6.36 -12.99
N ILE A 106 -13.45 -7.38 -12.25
CA ILE A 106 -14.64 -7.24 -11.41
C ILE A 106 -14.44 -6.24 -10.27
N VAL A 107 -13.26 -6.22 -9.65
CA VAL A 107 -12.95 -5.32 -8.54
C VAL A 107 -12.84 -3.88 -9.06
N ALA A 108 -12.15 -3.66 -10.18
CA ALA A 108 -12.09 -2.35 -10.82
C ALA A 108 -13.49 -1.82 -11.20
N LEU A 109 -14.35 -2.69 -11.73
CA LEU A 109 -15.73 -2.33 -12.08
C LEU A 109 -16.56 -1.92 -10.86
N ILE A 110 -16.42 -2.64 -9.74
CA ILE A 110 -17.07 -2.29 -8.48
C ILE A 110 -16.52 -0.96 -7.95
N GLY A 111 -15.21 -0.72 -8.08
CA GLY A 111 -14.54 0.51 -7.64
C GLY A 111 -15.13 1.79 -8.22
N TRP A 112 -15.65 1.79 -9.45
CA TRP A 112 -16.34 2.97 -10.02
C TRP A 112 -17.62 3.37 -9.31
N PHE A 113 -18.22 2.47 -8.52
CA PHE A 113 -19.43 2.74 -7.75
C PHE A 113 -19.15 3.00 -6.27
N ASP A 114 -17.90 2.83 -5.83
CA ASP A 114 -17.48 3.14 -4.47
C ASP A 114 -16.99 4.59 -4.39
N PRO A 115 -17.66 5.46 -3.61
CA PRO A 115 -17.21 6.85 -3.47
C PRO A 115 -15.83 6.95 -2.84
N ASP A 116 -15.34 5.96 -2.08
CA ASP A 116 -14.03 6.01 -1.43
C ASP A 116 -12.93 5.32 -2.26
N THR A 117 -13.21 4.96 -3.52
CA THR A 117 -12.22 4.36 -4.42
C THR A 117 -11.95 5.29 -5.61
N VAL A 118 -10.68 5.41 -6.00
CA VAL A 118 -10.25 6.06 -7.25
C VAL A 118 -9.81 4.98 -8.22
N VAL A 119 -10.35 5.00 -9.44
CA VAL A 119 -10.01 4.03 -10.50
C VAL A 119 -9.31 4.77 -11.64
N MET A 120 -8.11 4.33 -12.02
CA MET A 120 -7.27 4.96 -13.04
C MET A 120 -6.73 3.92 -14.01
N PRO A 121 -6.44 4.25 -15.27
CA PRO A 121 -5.68 3.36 -16.15
C PRO A 121 -4.28 3.10 -15.59
N ASN A 122 -3.77 1.87 -15.72
CA ASN A 122 -2.43 1.52 -15.21
C ASN A 122 -1.35 2.46 -15.75
N GLU A 123 -1.45 2.83 -17.02
CA GLU A 123 -0.49 3.66 -17.73
C GLU A 123 -0.43 5.11 -17.21
N ALA A 124 -1.42 5.54 -16.42
CA ALA A 124 -1.41 6.85 -15.75
C ALA A 124 -0.62 6.84 -14.44
N VAL A 125 -0.33 5.65 -13.89
CA VAL A 125 0.32 5.47 -12.58
C VAL A 125 1.72 4.88 -12.75
N VAL A 126 1.87 3.90 -13.64
CA VAL A 126 3.13 3.17 -13.85
C VAL A 126 3.52 3.15 -15.32
N PRO A 127 4.82 3.21 -15.65
CA PRO A 127 5.31 3.05 -17.01
C PRO A 127 4.90 1.71 -17.66
N ILE A 128 4.62 1.74 -18.97
CA ILE A 128 4.23 0.55 -19.73
C ILE A 128 5.40 -0.44 -19.80
N GLY A 129 5.15 -1.68 -19.39
CA GLY A 129 6.12 -2.78 -19.49
C GLY A 129 7.05 -2.90 -18.28
N GLN A 130 6.88 -2.04 -17.27
CA GLN A 130 7.63 -2.13 -16.01
C GLN A 130 7.35 -3.47 -15.31
N THR A 131 8.42 -4.10 -14.82
CA THR A 131 8.29 -5.36 -14.07
C THR A 131 8.00 -5.12 -12.59
N ALA A 132 7.51 -6.14 -11.87
CA ALA A 132 7.29 -6.04 -10.42
C ALA A 132 8.59 -5.75 -9.64
N GLU A 133 9.71 -6.31 -10.09
CA GLU A 133 11.02 -6.11 -9.47
C GLU A 133 11.55 -4.69 -9.71
N GLU A 134 11.38 -4.17 -10.94
CA GLU A 134 11.73 -2.80 -11.28
C GLU A 134 10.90 -1.77 -10.51
N TYR A 135 9.58 -1.97 -10.44
CA TYR A 135 8.69 -1.12 -9.65
C TYR A 135 9.05 -1.13 -8.16
N ALA A 136 9.33 -2.30 -7.60
CA ALA A 136 9.73 -2.42 -6.20
C ALA A 136 11.11 -1.78 -5.94
N GLY A 137 12.04 -1.84 -6.90
CA GLY A 137 13.35 -1.21 -6.80
C GLY A 137 13.28 0.33 -6.88
N GLU A 138 12.51 0.85 -7.84
CA GLU A 138 12.28 2.30 -7.98
C GLU A 138 11.58 2.87 -6.75
N SER A 139 10.50 2.23 -6.29
CA SER A 139 9.80 2.66 -5.08
C SER A 139 10.66 2.59 -3.82
N GLN A 140 11.61 1.66 -3.71
CA GLN A 140 12.58 1.63 -2.61
C GLN A 140 13.56 2.79 -2.70
N GLN A 141 14.11 3.06 -3.88
CA GLN A 141 15.04 4.18 -4.09
C GLN A 141 14.37 5.53 -3.79
N GLU A 142 13.12 5.74 -4.22
CA GLU A 142 12.36 6.94 -3.90
C GLU A 142 12.11 7.11 -2.39
N MET A 143 11.82 6.00 -1.68
CA MET A 143 11.64 6.02 -0.23
C MET A 143 12.93 6.34 0.49
N ASP A 144 14.03 5.67 0.14
CA ASP A 144 15.34 5.92 0.72
C ASP A 144 15.72 7.39 0.51
N GLN A 145 15.59 7.91 -0.71
CA GLN A 145 15.87 9.32 -1.00
C GLN A 145 14.98 10.26 -0.18
N SER A 146 13.69 9.98 -0.08
CA SER A 146 12.77 10.80 0.71
C SER A 146 13.10 10.83 2.20
N GLN A 147 13.65 9.75 2.75
CA GLN A 147 14.07 9.68 4.14
C GLN A 147 15.37 10.48 4.36
N HIS A 148 16.35 10.34 3.45
CA HIS A 148 17.58 11.13 3.51
C HIS A 148 17.30 12.63 3.41
N GLU A 149 16.44 13.05 2.46
CA GLU A 149 16.05 14.46 2.31
C GLU A 149 15.29 14.98 3.54
N ALA A 150 14.47 14.14 4.18
CA ALA A 150 13.78 14.50 5.41
C ALA A 150 14.75 14.67 6.60
N VAL A 151 15.75 13.81 6.73
CA VAL A 151 16.82 13.93 7.73
C VAL A 151 17.60 15.22 7.50
N ASP A 152 18.09 15.45 6.28
CA ASP A 152 18.87 16.64 5.94
C ASP A 152 18.10 17.94 6.24
N ALA A 153 16.82 18.00 5.83
CA ALA A 153 15.96 19.15 6.08
C ALA A 153 15.73 19.40 7.58
N ALA A 154 15.47 18.35 8.36
CA ALA A 154 15.26 18.44 9.79
C ALA A 154 16.52 18.86 10.54
N LEU A 155 17.66 18.23 10.26
CA LEU A 155 18.93 18.56 10.91
C LEU A 155 19.38 19.98 10.56
N ALA A 156 19.22 20.41 9.30
CA ALA A 156 19.49 21.80 8.91
C ALA A 156 18.59 22.80 9.66
N PHE A 157 17.29 22.50 9.77
CA PHE A 157 16.32 23.32 10.50
C PHE A 157 16.67 23.48 11.99
N LEU A 158 17.12 22.39 12.63
CA LEU A 158 17.55 22.35 14.03
C LEU A 158 18.89 23.07 14.24
N GLN A 159 19.85 22.86 13.34
CA GLN A 159 21.15 23.53 13.37
C GLN A 159 21.00 25.05 13.30
N ASP A 160 20.12 25.57 12.43
CA ASP A 160 19.82 27.00 12.33
C ASP A 160 19.23 27.60 13.61
N ARG A 161 18.68 26.76 14.50
CA ARG A 161 18.13 27.13 15.82
C ARG A 161 19.11 26.93 16.96
N GLY A 162 20.34 26.51 16.66
CA GLY A 162 21.40 26.32 17.65
C GLY A 162 21.31 25.00 18.42
N VAL A 163 20.55 24.03 17.91
CA VAL A 163 20.58 22.64 18.42
C VAL A 163 21.87 21.98 17.91
N ASP A 164 22.58 21.30 18.80
CA ASP A 164 23.78 20.55 18.43
C ASP A 164 23.38 19.21 17.80
N VAL A 165 23.44 19.16 16.47
CA VAL A 165 23.17 17.96 15.67
C VAL A 165 24.46 17.25 15.26
N SER A 166 25.61 17.61 15.83
CA SER A 166 26.89 17.02 15.44
C SER A 166 27.00 15.57 15.92
N GLY A 167 27.12 14.64 14.97
CA GLY A 167 27.22 13.21 15.27
C GLY A 167 25.89 12.49 15.46
N VAL A 168 24.78 13.14 15.12
CA VAL A 168 23.46 12.50 15.04
C VAL A 168 23.44 11.52 13.85
N ASP A 169 23.07 10.27 14.11
CA ASP A 169 22.78 9.26 13.11
C ASP A 169 21.30 8.89 13.19
N VAL A 170 20.62 8.82 12.05
CA VAL A 170 19.17 8.61 12.00
C VAL A 170 18.83 7.50 11.03
N ASP A 171 18.10 6.51 11.52
CA ASP A 171 17.50 5.46 10.71
C ASP A 171 15.97 5.62 10.71
N MET A 172 15.38 5.58 9.52
CA MET A 172 13.94 5.73 9.35
C MET A 172 13.39 4.50 8.64
N HIS A 173 12.33 3.91 9.18
CA HIS A 173 11.72 2.74 8.57
C HIS A 173 10.21 2.75 8.71
N VAL A 174 9.50 2.39 7.64
CA VAL A 174 8.09 1.99 7.73
C VAL A 174 7.81 0.83 6.78
N GLU A 175 7.17 -0.22 7.30
CA GLU A 175 6.81 -1.38 6.50
C GLU A 175 5.63 -1.09 5.56
N GLY A 176 5.75 -1.53 4.31
CA GLY A 176 4.62 -1.58 3.37
C GLY A 176 4.13 -0.22 2.85
N ILE A 177 4.86 0.87 3.09
CA ILE A 177 4.63 2.18 2.51
C ILE A 177 5.67 2.43 1.41
N GLY A 178 5.23 2.93 0.26
CA GLY A 178 6.09 3.33 -0.85
C GLY A 178 5.82 4.76 -1.33
N GLY A 179 6.80 5.34 -2.01
CA GLY A 179 6.76 6.68 -2.61
C GLY A 179 7.04 7.84 -1.64
N PRO A 180 7.62 8.96 -2.11
CA PRO A 180 8.29 9.98 -1.28
C PRO A 180 7.35 10.86 -0.44
N SER A 181 6.05 10.57 -0.42
CA SER A 181 5.03 11.45 0.18
C SER A 181 5.00 11.45 1.72
N ALA A 182 5.94 10.75 2.35
CA ALA A 182 6.13 10.68 3.78
C ALA A 182 7.18 11.65 4.32
N GLY A 183 8.09 12.16 3.47
CA GLY A 183 9.27 12.92 3.89
C GLY A 183 9.00 14.07 4.86
N MET A 184 7.97 14.89 4.62
CA MET A 184 7.63 16.00 5.53
C MET A 184 7.26 15.50 6.93
N MET A 185 6.53 14.40 7.05
CA MET A 185 6.13 13.86 8.35
C MET A 185 7.33 13.26 9.08
N TYR A 186 8.25 12.62 8.37
CA TYR A 186 9.51 12.15 8.97
C TYR A 186 10.37 13.31 9.46
N ALA A 187 10.49 14.39 8.69
CA ALA A 187 11.24 15.57 9.10
C ALA A 187 10.64 16.19 10.38
N LEU A 188 9.31 16.32 10.45
CA LEU A 188 8.63 16.81 11.65
C LEU A 188 8.83 15.88 12.85
N GLY A 189 8.74 14.56 12.65
CA GLY A 189 8.96 13.59 13.72
C GLY A 189 10.39 13.58 14.24
N LEU A 190 11.39 13.79 13.36
CA LEU A 190 12.77 13.93 13.78
C LEU A 190 13.03 15.24 14.52
N ILE A 191 12.43 16.35 14.08
CA ILE A 191 12.46 17.64 14.79
C ILE A 191 11.92 17.43 16.21
N ASP A 192 10.73 16.86 16.34
CA ASP A 192 10.08 16.60 17.63
C ASP A 192 10.93 15.70 18.55
N LYS A 193 11.51 14.61 18.03
CA LYS A 193 12.40 13.74 18.81
C LYS A 193 13.66 14.45 19.31
N LEU A 194 14.16 15.47 18.60
CA LEU A 194 15.39 16.20 18.92
C LEU A 194 15.15 17.51 19.68
N THR A 195 13.90 17.89 19.94
CA THR A 195 13.53 19.08 20.69
C THR A 195 12.92 18.72 22.04
N PRO A 196 13.28 19.42 23.14
CA PRO A 196 12.69 19.15 24.45
C PRO A 196 11.24 19.63 24.57
N GLU A 197 10.80 20.55 23.70
CA GLU A 197 9.41 20.95 23.59
C GLU A 197 8.55 19.87 22.91
N SER A 198 7.28 19.78 23.31
CA SER A 198 6.27 19.01 22.58
C SER A 198 5.85 19.80 21.34
N GLU A 199 6.34 19.42 20.16
CA GLU A 199 6.03 20.12 18.91
C GLU A 199 4.58 19.85 18.48
N THR A 200 4.01 18.72 18.90
CA THR A 200 2.59 18.41 18.66
C THR A 200 1.66 19.20 19.59
N GLY A 201 2.16 19.69 20.73
CA GLY A 201 1.36 20.28 21.81
C GLY A 201 0.36 19.28 22.43
N GLY A 202 0.70 17.99 22.45
CA GLY A 202 -0.15 16.90 22.92
C GLY A 202 -1.36 16.63 22.02
N GLN A 203 -1.29 17.01 20.73
CA GLN A 203 -2.37 16.78 19.76
C GLN A 203 -2.03 15.62 18.82
N THR A 204 -3.06 14.96 18.30
CA THR A 204 -2.93 14.04 17.16
C THR A 204 -2.98 14.86 15.87
N ILE A 205 -1.88 14.85 15.11
CA ILE A 205 -1.75 15.59 13.83
C ILE A 205 -1.57 14.58 12.71
N ALA A 206 -2.52 14.56 11.77
CA ALA A 206 -2.44 13.72 10.58
C ALA A 206 -1.98 14.51 9.35
N GLY A 207 -0.99 13.98 8.62
CA GLY A 207 -0.38 14.69 7.49
C GLY A 207 0.31 13.81 6.46
N THR A 208 0.86 14.47 5.45
CA THR A 208 1.65 13.91 4.36
C THR A 208 2.29 15.07 3.59
N GLY A 209 3.41 14.83 2.93
CA GLY A 209 4.10 15.81 2.12
C GLY A 209 5.43 15.23 1.67
N THR A 210 5.82 15.48 0.42
CA THR A 210 7.24 15.34 0.06
C THR A 210 7.99 16.52 0.66
N ILE A 211 9.29 16.35 0.91
CA ILE A 211 10.17 17.43 1.35
C ILE A 211 11.50 17.26 0.62
N ASP A 212 12.11 18.35 0.16
CA ASP A 212 13.50 18.33 -0.32
C ASP A 212 14.48 18.67 0.82
N ALA A 213 15.78 18.48 0.60
CA ALA A 213 16.81 18.74 1.60
C ALA A 213 16.88 20.22 2.05
N GLU A 214 16.36 21.14 1.25
CA GLU A 214 16.23 22.56 1.60
C GLU A 214 14.99 22.87 2.47
N GLY A 215 14.14 21.87 2.73
CA GLY A 215 12.94 22.00 3.54
C GLY A 215 11.71 22.50 2.77
N ASN A 216 11.72 22.51 1.43
CA ASN A 216 10.54 22.86 0.64
C ASN A 216 9.59 21.67 0.54
N VAL A 217 8.32 21.91 0.84
CA VAL A 217 7.27 20.90 0.73
C VAL A 217 6.73 20.85 -0.70
N GLY A 218 6.72 19.65 -1.29
CA GLY A 218 6.29 19.42 -2.66
C GLY A 218 4.87 18.85 -2.80
N ALA A 219 4.52 18.51 -4.04
CA ALA A 219 3.20 17.98 -4.38
C ALA A 219 3.04 16.51 -3.95
N ILE A 220 1.80 16.12 -3.69
CA ILE A 220 1.43 14.75 -3.35
C ILE A 220 0.24 14.26 -4.18
N GLY A 221 0.17 12.94 -4.38
CA GLY A 221 -1.00 12.27 -4.94
C GLY A 221 -2.06 11.92 -3.88
N GLY A 222 -3.25 11.52 -4.35
CA GLY A 222 -4.26 10.88 -3.50
C GLY A 222 -4.85 11.76 -2.38
N VAL A 223 -4.79 13.10 -2.48
CA VAL A 223 -5.20 14.04 -1.41
C VAL A 223 -6.57 13.69 -0.82
N ARG A 224 -7.56 13.41 -1.67
CA ARG A 224 -8.91 13.04 -1.21
C ARG A 224 -8.90 11.76 -0.35
N LEU A 225 -8.15 10.75 -0.75
CA LEU A 225 -8.05 9.47 -0.04
C LEU A 225 -7.28 9.63 1.27
N LYS A 226 -6.23 10.44 1.27
CA LYS A 226 -5.47 10.78 2.49
C LYS A 226 -6.30 11.57 3.50
N MET A 227 -7.14 12.50 3.03
CA MET A 227 -8.14 13.18 3.89
C MET A 227 -9.17 12.21 4.49
N LEU A 228 -9.57 11.17 3.75
CA LEU A 228 -10.42 10.12 4.30
C LEU A 228 -9.68 9.26 5.33
N GLY A 229 -8.40 8.98 5.10
CA GLY A 229 -7.52 8.32 6.07
C GLY A 229 -7.40 9.11 7.37
N ALA A 230 -7.11 10.41 7.28
CA ALA A 230 -6.98 11.31 8.42
C ALA A 230 -8.27 11.46 9.26
N LYS A 231 -9.44 11.20 8.67
CA LYS A 231 -10.74 11.34 9.35
C LYS A 231 -11.10 10.13 10.21
N ARG A 232 -10.56 8.95 9.90
CA ARG A 232 -10.94 7.67 10.50
C ARG A 232 -10.29 7.49 11.86
#